data_AF-A0A249NSE6-F1
#
_entry.id   AF-A0A249NSE6-F1
#
_cell.length_a   1.000
_cell.length_b   1.000
_cell.length_c   1.000
_cell.angle_alpha   90.00
_cell.angle_beta   90.00
_cell.angle_gamma   90.00
#
_symmetry.space_group_name_H-M   'P 1'
#
loop_
_entity.id
_entity.type
_entity.pdbx_description
1 polymer ?
#
loop_
_entity_poly.entity_id
_entity_poly.type
_entity_poly.pdbx_seq_one_letter_code
_entity_poly.pdbx_strand_id
1 'polypeptide(L)' 'MKHDMAWPRNVAEIRISELFDAAKTGGPQKVADDDGTFDVTFTPKRKPLSELFSEPGPISDDVDQ' A
#
# COMPACT_ATOMS: atom_id res chain seq x y z
N MET A 1 -10.17 -13.20 -16.50
CA MET A 1 -11.47 -13.14 -15.81
C MET A 1 -11.22 -12.46 -14.46
N LYS A 2 -11.63 -11.21 -14.29
CA LYS A 2 -11.55 -10.55 -12.98
C LYS A 2 -12.78 -11.00 -12.20
N HIS A 3 -12.60 -11.91 -11.26
CA HIS A 3 -13.63 -12.10 -10.25
C HIS A 3 -13.51 -10.89 -9.33
N ASP A 4 -14.31 -9.86 -9.61
CA ASP A 4 -14.54 -8.74 -8.70
C ASP A 4 -15.23 -9.31 -7.46
N MET A 5 -14.43 -9.90 -6.56
CA MET A 5 -14.88 -10.34 -5.24
C MET A 5 -15.06 -9.10 -4.38
N ALA A 6 -16.27 -8.56 -4.35
CA ALA A 6 -16.67 -7.54 -3.40
C ALA A 6 -17.01 -8.18 -2.05
N TRP A 7 -16.57 -7.56 -0.95
CA TRP A 7 -16.85 -7.98 0.40
C TRP A 7 -18.23 -7.48 0.82
N PRO A 8 -19.16 -8.34 1.29
CA PRO A 8 -20.37 -7.86 1.94
C PRO A 8 -20.01 -7.02 3.18
N ARG A 9 -20.73 -5.92 3.44
CA ARG A 9 -20.43 -5.00 4.55
C ARG A 9 -20.31 -5.71 5.90
N ASN A 10 -21.25 -6.59 6.24
CA ASN A 10 -21.21 -7.35 7.49
C ASN A 10 -19.95 -8.21 7.61
N VAL A 11 -19.50 -8.83 6.52
CA VAL A 11 -18.26 -9.63 6.49
C VAL A 11 -17.03 -8.73 6.59
N ALA A 12 -17.03 -7.60 5.89
CA ALA A 12 -15.96 -6.60 5.95
C ALA A 12 -15.79 -6.02 7.36
N GLU A 13 -16.89 -5.77 8.08
CA GLU A 13 -16.88 -5.27 9.45
C GLU A 13 -16.32 -6.31 10.43
N ILE A 14 -16.71 -7.58 10.29
CA ILE A 14 -16.20 -8.67 11.13
C ILE A 14 -14.71 -8.95 10.85
N ARG A 15 -14.29 -8.87 9.58
CA ARG A 15 -12.95 -9.24 9.11
C ARG A 15 -12.14 -8.02 8.64
N ILE A 16 -12.29 -6.89 9.34
CA ILE A 16 -11.73 -5.60 8.91
C ILE A 16 -10.20 -5.63 8.77
N SER A 17 -9.51 -6.41 9.61
CA SER A 17 -8.05 -6.59 9.51
C SER A 17 -7.65 -7.26 8.20
N GLU A 18 -8.39 -8.30 7.78
CA GLU A 18 -8.13 -9.00 6.52
C GLU A 18 -8.42 -8.11 5.32
N LEU A 19 -9.47 -7.28 5.39
CA LEU A 19 -9.77 -6.28 4.36
C LEU A 19 -8.61 -5.30 4.18
N PHE A 20 -8.05 -4.78 5.28
CA PHE A 20 -6.91 -3.87 5.20
C PHE A 20 -5.63 -4.53 4.71
N ASP A 21 -5.37 -5.78 5.10
CA ASP A 21 -4.20 -6.50 4.61
C ASP A 21 -4.34 -6.90 3.13
N ALA A 22 -5.54 -7.25 2.69
CA ALA A 22 -5.85 -7.40 1.27
C ALA A 22 -5.66 -6.07 0.52
N ALA A 23 -6.08 -4.94 1.09
CA ALA A 23 -5.88 -3.62 0.49
C ALA A 23 -4.38 -3.24 0.37
N LYS A 24 -3.55 -3.63 1.33
CA LYS A 24 -2.09 -3.42 1.28
C LYS A 24 -1.39 -4.25 0.21
N THR A 25 -1.81 -5.50 0.02
CA THR A 25 -1.08 -6.49 -0.78
C THR A 25 -1.66 -6.69 -2.18
N GLY A 26 -2.99 -6.66 -2.30
CA GLY A 26 -3.74 -6.93 -3.52
C GLY A 26 -4.32 -5.71 -4.22
N GLY A 27 -4.14 -4.51 -3.66
CA GLY A 27 -4.70 -3.26 -4.20
C GLY A 27 -6.13 -2.98 -3.71
N PRO A 28 -6.82 -1.99 -4.29
CA PRO A 28 -8.11 -1.52 -3.79
C PRO A 28 -9.15 -2.64 -3.61
N GLN A 29 -9.77 -2.68 -2.43
CA GLN A 29 -10.81 -3.66 -2.10
C GLN A 29 -12.18 -2.99 -2.14
N LYS A 30 -13.18 -3.70 -2.68
CA LYS A 30 -14.56 -3.22 -2.74
C LYS A 30 -15.39 -3.83 -1.62
N VAL A 31 -16.18 -3.01 -0.94
CA VAL A 31 -17.16 -3.45 0.05
C VAL A 31 -18.56 -3.10 -0.45
N ALA A 32 -19.38 -4.11 -0.71
CA ALA A 32 -20.78 -3.94 -1.10
C ALA A 32 -21.67 -3.75 0.13
N ASP A 33 -22.56 -2.76 0.06
CA ASP A 33 -23.57 -2.43 1.05
C ASP A 33 -24.94 -2.37 0.33
N ASP A 34 -26.04 -2.42 1.09
CA ASP A 34 -27.38 -2.42 0.49
C ASP A 34 -27.66 -1.13 -0.30
N ASP A 35 -27.08 -0.02 0.15
CA ASP A 35 -27.23 1.31 -0.43
C ASP A 35 -26.10 1.69 -1.41
N GLY A 36 -25.09 0.84 -1.61
CA GLY A 36 -23.97 1.18 -2.48
C GLY A 36 -22.70 0.36 -2.33
N THR A 37 -21.56 0.97 -2.61
CA THR A 37 -20.26 0.30 -2.55
C THR A 37 -19.18 1.26 -2.07
N PHE A 38 -18.34 0.79 -1.15
CA PHE A 38 -17.15 1.48 -0.69
C PHE A 38 -15.91 0.95 -1.40
N ASP A 39 -14.93 1.82 -1.64
CA ASP A 39 -13.60 1.46 -2.11
C ASP A 39 -12.58 1.71 -1.00
N VAL A 40 -11.90 0.65 -0.57
CA VAL A 40 -10.86 0.69 0.46
C VAL A 40 -9.50 0.62 -0.22
N THR A 41 -8.75 1.72 -0.17
CA THR A 41 -7.42 1.82 -0.80
C THR A 41 -6.35 2.07 0.25
N PHE A 42 -5.30 1.25 0.25
CA PHE A 42 -4.12 1.53 1.06
C PHE A 42 -3.21 2.53 0.36
N THR A 43 -2.90 3.65 1.03
CA THR A 43 -1.90 4.61 0.56
C THR A 43 -0.66 4.51 1.45
N PRO A 44 0.48 4.03 0.93
CA PRO A 44 1.71 3.98 1.71
C PRO A 44 2.18 5.40 2.05
N LYS A 45 2.72 5.57 3.26
CA LYS A 45 3.41 6.82 3.62
C LYS A 45 4.63 6.98 2.70
N ARG A 46 4.80 8.20 2.16
CA ARG A 46 6.03 8.55 1.45
C ARG A 46 7.18 8.52 2.45
N LYS A 47 8.21 7.72 2.16
CA LYS A 47 9.46 7.76 2.93
C LYS A 47 10.18 9.08 2.63
N PRO A 48 10.85 9.69 3.62
CA PRO A 48 11.70 10.83 3.35
C PRO A 48 12.81 10.41 2.37
N LEU A 49 13.18 11.29 1.45
CA LEU A 49 14.21 11.03 0.44
C LEU A 49 15.56 10.60 1.07
N SER A 50 15.82 11.03 2.31
CA SER A 50 16.99 10.61 3.09
C SER A 50 17.06 9.11 3.37
N GLU A 51 15.96 8.37 3.29
CA GLU A 51 15.95 6.90 3.39
C GLU A 51 16.13 6.20 2.03
N LEU A 52 16.12 6.97 0.93
CA LEU A 52 16.25 6.46 -0.44
C LEU A 52 17.63 6.77 -1.05
N PHE A 53 18.35 7.75 -0.50
CA PHE A 53 19.72 8.06 -0.90
C PHE A 53 20.71 7.40 0.07
N SER A 54 21.62 6.57 -0.45
CA SER A 54 22.80 6.14 0.28
C SER A 54 23.67 7.37 0.62
N GLU A 55 24.32 7.36 1.78
CA GLU A 55 25.30 8.40 2.13
C GLU A 55 26.34 8.50 1.00
N PRO A 56 26.66 9.71 0.51
CA PRO A 56 27.71 9.87 -0.49
C PRO A 56 29.01 9.33 0.08
N GLY A 57 29.57 8.31 -0.58
CA GLY A 57 30.86 7.75 -0.21
C GLY A 57 31.97 8.80 -0.40
N PRO A 58 33.06 8.72 0.39
CA PRO A 58 34.18 9.64 0.24
C PRO A 58 34.74 9.54 -1.18
N ILE A 59 34.79 10.68 -1.87
CA ILE A 59 35.51 10.81 -3.13
C ILE A 59 36.99 10.85 -2.72
N SER A 60 37.76 9.80 -3.05
CA SER A 60 39.22 9.87 -2.91
C SER A 60 39.75 10.86 -3.93
N ASP A 61 40.29 11.97 -3.45
CA ASP A 61 41.26 12.78 -4.20
C ASP A 61 42.53 11.93 -4.30
N ASP A 62 42.60 11.07 -5.31
CA ASP A 62 43.88 10.55 -5.78
C ASP A 62 44.64 11.74 -6.35
N VAL A 63 45.48 12.31 -5.50
CA VAL A 63 46.51 13.28 -5.87
C VAL A 63 47.49 12.57 -6.80
N ASP A 64 47.27 12.68 -8.11
CA ASP A 64 48.26 12.30 -9.13
C ASP A 64 49.54 13.10 -8.90
N GLN A 65 50.61 12.38 -8.55
CA GLN A 65 51.96 12.85 -8.22
C GLN A 65 52.80 13.13 -9.47
#